data_AF-A0A520I6J7-F1
#
_entry.id   AF-A0A520I6J7-F1
#
_cell.length_a   1.000
_cell.length_b   1.000
_cell.length_c   1.000
_cell.angle_alpha   90.00
_cell.angle_beta   90.00
_cell.angle_gamma   90.00
#
_symmetry.space_group_name_H-M   'P 1'
#
loop_
_entity.id
_entity.type
_entity.pdbx_description
1 polymer ?
#
loop_
_entity_poly.entity_id
_entity_poly.type
_entity_poly.pdbx_seq_one_letter_code
_entity_poly.pdbx_strand_id
1 'polypeptide(L)'
;MNKKRFNCLLALVLLATLVACSKKDPVEVPDVPGKEEEKPTTSPPGDVVGKITAGYQGWFAAIGDGSPINRFWHWSHIWEQLPSPT
;
A
#
# COMPACT_ATOMS: atom_id res chain seq x y z
N MET A 1 -25.71 36.37 -1.73
CA MET A 1 -26.11 35.63 -2.96
C MET A 1 -27.62 35.44 -2.95
N ASN A 2 -28.30 35.69 -4.07
CA ASN A 2 -29.76 35.55 -4.15
C ASN A 2 -30.17 34.08 -3.96
N LYS A 3 -31.13 33.77 -3.08
CA LYS A 3 -31.56 32.39 -2.78
C LYS A 3 -31.88 31.56 -4.03
N LYS A 4 -32.45 32.19 -5.06
CA LYS A 4 -32.70 31.57 -6.37
C LYS A 4 -31.42 31.17 -7.11
N ARG A 5 -30.38 32.02 -7.06
CA ARG A 5 -29.06 31.73 -7.66
C ARG A 5 -28.33 30.66 -6.86
N PHE A 6 -28.42 30.70 -5.52
CA PHE A 6 -27.82 29.68 -4.66
C PHE A 6 -28.46 28.30 -4.87
N ASN A 7 -29.79 28.20 -4.94
CA ASN A 7 -30.48 26.94 -5.21
C ASN A 7 -30.19 26.42 -6.62
N CYS A 8 -30.07 27.31 -7.62
CA CYS A 8 -29.72 26.92 -8.99
C CYS A 8 -28.28 26.40 -9.06
N LEU A 9 -27.33 27.05 -8.36
CA LEU A 9 -25.96 26.56 -8.24
C LEU A 9 -25.88 25.23 -7.49
N LEU A 10 -26.65 25.07 -6.41
CA LEU A 10 -26.71 23.82 -5.64
C LEU A 10 -27.27 22.67 -6.50
N ALA A 11 -28.30 22.93 -7.30
CA ALA A 11 -28.89 21.95 -8.22
C ALA A 11 -27.90 21.55 -9.33
N LEU A 12 -27.13 22.49 -9.88
CA LEU A 12 -26.12 22.20 -10.90
C LEU A 12 -24.94 21.37 -10.36
N VAL A 13 -24.51 21.63 -9.12
CA VAL A 13 -23.46 20.84 -8.46
C VAL A 13 -23.94 19.42 -8.15
N LEU A 14 -25.18 19.26 -7.64
CA LEU A 14 -25.78 17.94 -7.41
C LEU A 14 -25.94 17.14 -8.70
N LEU A 15 -26.33 17.79 -9.81
CA LEU A 15 -26.45 17.12 -11.11
C LEU A 15 -25.08 16.65 -11.64
N ALA A 16 -24.02 17.44 -11.44
CA ALA A 16 -22.67 17.08 -11.84
C ALA A 16 -22.12 15.87 -11.06
N THR A 17 -22.49 15.71 -9.79
CA THR A 17 -22.04 14.56 -8.98
C THR A 17 -22.67 13.22 -9.39
N LEU A 18 -23.83 13.22 -10.04
CA LEU A 18 -24.52 11.98 -10.48
C LEU A 18 -23.97 11.43 -11.81
N VAL A 19 -23.22 12.23 -12.58
CA VAL A 19 -22.68 11.84 -13.90
C VAL A 19 -21.23 11.32 -13.80
N ALA A 20 -20.58 11.45 -12.65
CA ALA A 20 -19.16 11.12 -12.49
C ALA A 20 -18.82 9.62 -12.31
N CYS A 21 -19.81 8.74 -12.39
CA CYS A 21 -19.61 7.28 -12.36
C CYS A 21 -20.11 6.62 -13.65
N SER A 22 -19.61 7.01 -14.82
CA SER A 22 -19.52 6.07 -15.94
C SER A 22 -18.27 5.23 -15.73
N LYS A 23 -18.43 4.06 -15.10
CA LYS A 23 -17.50 2.96 -15.38
C LYS A 23 -17.57 2.77 -16.90
N LYS A 24 -16.45 2.94 -17.59
CA LYS A 24 -16.34 2.46 -18.97
C LYS A 24 -16.52 0.95 -18.88
N ASP A 25 -17.55 0.43 -19.54
CA ASP A 25 -17.71 -1.00 -19.68
C ASP A 25 -16.39 -1.55 -20.27
N PRO A 26 -15.84 -2.66 -19.74
CA PRO A 26 -14.72 -3.32 -20.36
C PRO A 26 -15.09 -3.57 -21.82
N VAL A 27 -14.15 -3.26 -22.73
CA VAL A 27 -14.25 -3.66 -24.13
C VAL A 27 -14.65 -5.14 -24.16
N GLU A 28 -15.84 -5.44 -24.67
CA GLU A 28 -16.25 -6.79 -25.03
C GLU A 28 -15.27 -7.26 -26.10
N VAL A 29 -14.24 -7.98 -25.65
CA VAL A 29 -13.40 -8.79 -26.52
C VAL A 29 -14.33 -9.88 -27.08
N PRO A 30 -14.38 -10.10 -28.40
CA PRO A 30 -15.25 -11.11 -29.00
C PRO A 30 -15.12 -12.44 -28.25
N ASP A 31 -16.26 -13.02 -27.88
CA ASP A 31 -16.39 -14.28 -27.16
C ASP A 31 -15.50 -15.37 -27.78
N VAL A 32 -14.35 -15.60 -27.15
CA VAL A 32 -13.70 -16.90 -27.23
C VAL A 32 -14.48 -17.79 -26.25
N PRO A 33 -15.06 -18.92 -26.72
CA PRO A 33 -15.82 -19.79 -25.84
C PRO A 33 -14.91 -20.29 -24.71
N GLY A 34 -15.19 -19.91 -23.46
CA GLY A 34 -14.50 -20.46 -22.29
C GLY A 34 -13.83 -19.48 -21.32
N LYS A 35 -14.19 -18.19 -21.28
CA LYS A 35 -13.76 -17.31 -20.17
C LYS A 35 -14.69 -17.44 -18.97
N GLU A 36 -14.45 -18.49 -18.19
CA GLU A 36 -14.91 -18.58 -16.80
C GLU A 36 -14.30 -17.41 -16.01
N GLU A 37 -15.07 -16.81 -15.10
CA GLU A 37 -14.59 -15.79 -14.17
C GLU A 37 -13.45 -16.38 -13.33
N GLU A 38 -12.21 -16.11 -13.75
CA GLU A 38 -11.02 -16.62 -13.11
C GLU A 38 -10.85 -15.94 -11.74
N LYS A 39 -11.20 -16.70 -10.69
CA LYS A 39 -10.86 -16.35 -9.31
C LYS A 39 -9.36 -16.03 -9.27
N PRO A 40 -8.95 -14.84 -8.78
CA PRO A 40 -7.55 -14.46 -8.82
C PRO A 40 -6.71 -15.53 -8.13
N THR A 41 -5.86 -16.17 -8.92
CA THR A 41 -4.95 -17.20 -8.44
C THR A 41 -3.93 -16.55 -7.53
N THR A 42 -3.73 -17.09 -6.33
CA THR A 42 -2.64 -16.63 -5.46
C THR A 42 -1.32 -16.78 -6.19
N SER A 43 -0.46 -15.76 -6.10
CA SER A 43 0.82 -15.78 -6.77
C SER A 43 1.74 -16.90 -6.26
N PRO A 44 2.62 -17.47 -7.12
CA PRO A 44 3.53 -18.54 -6.72
C PRO A 44 4.45 -18.13 -5.55
N PRO A 45 5.02 -19.10 -4.79
CA PRO A 45 6.08 -18.82 -3.83
C PRO A 45 7.24 -18.09 -4.51
N GLY A 46 7.69 -16.98 -3.92
CA GLY A 46 8.73 -16.11 -4.49
C GLY A 46 8.22 -14.94 -5.33
N ASP A 47 6.95 -14.92 -5.73
CA ASP A 47 6.36 -13.73 -6.36
C ASP A 47 6.12 -12.63 -5.30
N VAL A 48 6.43 -11.39 -5.65
CA VAL A 48 6.29 -10.21 -4.79
C VAL A 48 5.09 -9.34 -5.19
N VAL A 49 4.46 -9.62 -6.33
CA VAL A 49 3.31 -8.85 -6.82
C VAL A 49 2.14 -9.00 -5.84
N GLY A 50 1.58 -7.85 -5.43
CA GLY A 50 0.45 -7.78 -4.49
C GLY A 50 0.81 -7.98 -3.02
N LYS A 51 2.09 -8.15 -2.68
CA LYS A 51 2.58 -8.28 -1.29
C LYS A 51 3.13 -6.94 -0.79
N ILE A 52 2.99 -6.69 0.52
CA ILE A 52 3.67 -5.56 1.16
C ILE A 52 5.12 -5.96 1.39
N THR A 53 6.05 -5.23 0.77
CA THR A 53 7.48 -5.36 1.04
C THR A 53 7.92 -4.34 2.09
N ALA A 54 8.51 -4.81 3.18
CA ALA A 54 9.14 -3.96 4.20
C ALA A 54 10.64 -4.24 4.23
N GLY A 55 11.45 -3.18 4.12
CA GLY A 55 12.89 -3.26 4.30
C GLY A 55 13.28 -2.94 5.73
N TYR A 56 14.10 -3.79 6.34
CA TYR A 56 14.79 -3.46 7.60
C TYR A 56 16.22 -3.04 7.26
N GLN A 57 16.59 -1.81 7.59
CA GLN A 57 17.99 -1.38 7.60
C GLN A 57 18.57 -1.78 8.94
N GLY A 58 19.65 -2.58 8.92
CA GLY A 58 20.37 -2.99 10.12
C GLY A 58 21.04 -1.79 10.79
N TRP A 59 20.28 -1.07 11.63
CA TRP A 59 20.77 0.05 12.44
C TRP A 59 21.16 -0.42 13.86
N PHE A 60 20.72 -1.61 14.24
CA PHE A 60 21.04 -2.24 15.51
C PHE A 60 22.00 -3.41 15.29
N ALA A 61 22.96 -3.57 16.19
CA ALA A 61 23.78 -4.76 16.31
C ALA A 61 23.92 -5.17 17.78
N ALA A 62 24.03 -6.47 18.02
CA ALA A 62 24.38 -7.08 19.29
C ALA A 62 25.39 -8.21 19.08
N ILE A 63 26.05 -8.62 20.16
CA ILE A 63 26.96 -9.77 20.11
C ILE A 63 26.14 -11.04 19.86
N GLY A 64 26.46 -11.78 18.79
CA GLY A 64 25.81 -13.04 18.44
C GLY A 64 24.53 -12.93 17.61
N ASP A 65 24.14 -11.74 17.15
CA ASP A 65 22.95 -11.54 16.31
C ASP A 65 23.18 -11.80 14.81
N GLY A 66 24.41 -12.14 14.42
CA GLY A 66 24.81 -12.38 13.02
C GLY A 66 25.11 -11.11 12.22
N SER A 67 25.04 -9.93 12.83
CA SER A 67 25.48 -8.68 12.21
C SER A 67 27.00 -8.67 11.99
N PRO A 68 27.50 -7.98 10.94
CA PRO A 68 28.95 -7.85 10.72
C PRO A 68 29.68 -7.10 11.84
N ILE A 69 28.96 -6.26 12.57
CA ILE A 69 29.50 -5.42 13.65
C ILE A 69 29.79 -6.25 14.91
N ASN A 70 28.96 -7.27 15.21
CA ASN A 70 29.10 -8.19 16.35
C ASN A 70 29.50 -7.49 17.67
N ARG A 71 28.92 -6.31 17.91
CA ARG A 71 29.11 -5.42 19.07
C ARG A 71 27.76 -4.80 19.38
N PHE A 72 27.62 -4.19 20.55
CA PHE A 72 26.41 -3.43 20.86
C PHE A 72 26.45 -2.09 20.14
N TRP A 73 25.63 -1.92 19.10
CA TRP A 73 25.56 -0.69 18.34
C TRP A 73 24.11 -0.26 18.12
N HIS A 74 23.86 1.02 18.42
CA HIS A 74 22.62 1.73 18.16
C HIS A 74 22.92 3.24 18.25
N TRP A 75 22.05 4.06 18.84
CA TRP A 75 22.30 5.49 19.09
C TRP A 75 23.43 5.78 20.10
N SER A 76 23.87 4.79 20.89
CA SER A 76 24.95 4.97 21.86
C SER A 76 26.30 5.04 21.17
N HIS A 77 27.14 6.00 21.58
CA HIS A 77 28.51 6.13 21.09
C HIS A 77 29.47 5.06 21.65
N ILE A 78 29.03 4.27 22.65
CA ILE A 78 29.90 3.32 23.36
C ILE A 78 29.52 1.89 22.97
N TRP A 79 30.39 1.20 22.21
CA TRP A 79 30.06 -0.08 21.57
C TRP A 79 30.29 -1.30 22.45
N GLU A 80 30.96 -1.08 23.59
CA GLU A 80 31.38 -2.11 24.55
C GLU A 80 30.55 -2.08 25.82
N GLN A 81 29.69 -1.06 25.97
CA GLN A 81 28.78 -0.95 27.09
C GLN A 81 27.71 -2.05 26.98
N LEU A 82 27.71 -2.97 27.94
CA LEU A 82 26.65 -3.96 28.08
C LEU A 82 25.32 -3.28 28.41
N PRO A 83 24.18 -3.82 27.94
CA PRO A 83 22.87 -3.36 28.36
C PRO A 83 22.69 -3.49 29.87
N SER A 84 21.87 -2.61 30.47
CA SER A 84 21.58 -2.64 31.90
C SER A 84 21.08 -4.03 32.32
N PRO A 85 21.60 -4.61 33.42
CA PRO A 85 21.01 -5.81 34.01
C PRO A 85 19.70 -5.40 34.69
N THR A 86 18.58 -5.59 33.99
CA THR A 86 17.17 -5.40 34.42
C THR A 86 16.88 -4.22 35.35
#